data_AF-A0A0K3BSB2-F1
#
_entry.id   AF-A0A0K3BSB2-F1
#
_cell.length_a   1.000
_cell.length_b   1.000
_cell.length_c   1.000
_cell.angle_alpha   90.00
_cell.angle_beta   90.00
_cell.angle_gamma   90.00
#
_symmetry.space_group_name_H-M   'P 1'
#
loop_
_entity.id
_entity.type
_entity.pdbx_description
1 polymer ?
#
loop_
_entity_poly.entity_id
_entity_poly.type
_entity_poly.pdbx_seq_one_letter_code
_entity_poly.pdbx_strand_id
1 'polypeptide(L)' 'MLWADPSAVTVTVSRGVVTLIGQLARRSEVEIAGRLTPTVPGVVEVRNRLDYAWSDQALN' A
#
# COMPACT_ATOMS: atom_id res chain seq x y z
N MET A 1 -5.86 -20.21 -2.09
CA MET A 1 -5.34 -19.03 -2.82
C MET A 1 -5.65 -17.81 -1.98
N LEU A 2 -4.69 -17.37 -1.15
CA LEU A 2 -4.81 -16.14 -0.38
C LEU A 2 -4.32 -15.02 -1.30
N TRP A 3 -5.24 -14.16 -1.71
CA TRP A 3 -5.17 -13.15 -2.77
C TRP A 3 -4.12 -12.05 -2.63
N ALA A 4 -3.20 -12.14 -1.68
CA ALA A 4 -2.00 -11.30 -1.62
C ALA A 4 -0.87 -12.18 -1.12
N ASP A 5 0.16 -12.40 -1.94
CA ASP A 5 1.42 -12.93 -1.45
C ASP A 5 2.03 -11.85 -0.53
N PRO A 6 2.08 -12.06 0.79
CA PRO A 6 2.61 -11.04 1.70
C PRO A 6 4.11 -10.81 1.49
N SER A 7 4.81 -11.67 0.73
CA SER A 7 6.20 -11.42 0.32
C SER A 7 6.33 -10.32 -0.75
N ALA A 8 5.23 -9.89 -1.38
CA ALA A 8 5.24 -8.80 -2.35
C ALA A 8 5.39 -7.40 -1.71
N VAL A 9 5.09 -7.27 -0.41
CA VAL A 9 5.06 -5.99 0.30
C VAL A 9 5.76 -6.08 1.66
N THR A 10 6.72 -5.20 1.88
CA THR A 10 7.34 -4.94 3.18
C THR A 10 6.65 -3.76 3.86
N VAL A 11 6.29 -3.96 5.13
CA VAL A 11 5.74 -2.91 6.00
C VAL A 11 6.66 -2.71 7.19
N THR A 12 7.04 -1.46 7.44
CA THR A 12 7.79 -1.08 8.65
C THR A 12 7.08 0.05 9.37
N VAL A 13 7.09 -0.01 10.71
CA VAL A 13 6.48 1.02 11.56
C VAL A 13 7.50 1.52 12.57
N SER A 14 7.71 2.84 12.62
CA SER A 14 8.60 3.46 13.60
C SER A 14 7.98 4.76 14.09
N ARG A 15 7.71 4.83 15.40
CA ARG A 15 7.12 6.03 16.06
C ARG A 15 5.87 6.56 15.34
N GLY A 16 4.97 5.67 14.96
CA GLY A 16 3.73 6.02 14.24
C GLY A 16 3.91 6.32 12.74
N VAL A 17 5.13 6.32 12.22
CA VAL A 17 5.39 6.44 10.77
C VAL A 17 5.38 5.05 10.15
N VAL A 18 4.44 4.82 9.23
CA VAL A 18 4.31 3.57 8.47
C VAL A 18 4.97 3.74 7.10
N THR A 19 5.86 2.83 6.73
CA THR A 19 6.43 2.77 5.37
C THR A 19 5.97 1.50 4.68
N LEU A 20 5.32 1.65 3.52
CA LEU A 20 4.87 0.57 2.65
C LEU A 20 5.81 0.51 1.44
N ILE A 21 6.42 -0.65 1.17
CA ILE A 21 7.37 -0.84 0.07
C ILE A 21 7.03 -2.15 -0.64
N GLY A 22 7.00 -2.14 -1.96
CA GLY A 22 6.74 -3.35 -2.74
C GLY A 22 6.01 -3.06 -4.04
N GLN A 23 5.56 -4.12 -4.71
CA GLN A 23 4.79 -4.00 -5.94
C GLN A 23 3.50 -4.80 -5.79
N LEU A 24 2.37 -4.15 -6.06
CA LEU A 24 1.05 -4.77 -6.10
C LEU A 24 0.63 -5.06 -7.54
N ALA A 25 -0.42 -5.86 -7.71
CA ALA A 25 -0.88 -6.21 -9.04
C ALA A 25 -1.55 -5.01 -9.73
N ARG A 26 -2.39 -4.26 -8.99
CA ARG A 26 -3.22 -3.18 -9.55
C ARG A 26 -2.90 -1.83 -8.92
N ARG A 27 -3.02 -0.78 -9.74
CA ARG A 27 -2.94 0.61 -9.27
C ARG A 27 -4.00 0.93 -8.20
N SER A 28 -5.22 0.45 -8.38
CA SER A 28 -6.29 0.65 -7.38
C SER A 28 -5.91 0.11 -5.98
N GLU A 29 -5.18 -1.00 -5.91
CA GLU A 29 -4.73 -1.60 -4.64
C GLU A 29 -3.68 -0.72 -3.94
N VAL A 30 -2.73 -0.14 -4.69
CA VAL A 30 -1.75 0.83 -4.18
C VAL A 30 -2.44 2.05 -3.57
N GLU A 31 -3.46 2.56 -4.27
CA GLU A 31 -4.21 3.72 -3.79
C GLU A 31 -5.07 3.39 -2.56
N ILE A 32 -5.73 2.22 -2.54
CA ILE A 32 -6.49 1.76 -1.38
C ILE A 32 -5.58 1.60 -0.17
N ALA A 33 -4.41 0.98 -0.33
CA ALA A 33 -3.44 0.85 0.75
C ALA A 33 -2.99 2.22 1.28
N GLY A 34 -2.71 3.17 0.38
CA GLY A 34 -2.38 4.56 0.73
C GLY A 34 -3.50 5.31 1.45
N ARG A 35 -4.77 5.03 1.13
CA ARG A 35 -5.94 5.68 1.75
C ARG A 35 -6.35 5.06 3.08
N LEU A 36 -6.23 3.75 3.23
CA LEU A 36 -6.66 3.04 4.44
C LEU A 36 -5.60 3.05 5.56
N THR A 37 -4.31 3.01 5.21
CA THR A 37 -3.25 2.98 6.23
C THR A 37 -3.30 4.18 7.20
N PRO A 38 -3.54 5.43 6.76
CA PRO A 38 -3.66 6.57 7.66
C PRO A 38 -4.85 6.51 8.63
N THR A 39 -5.87 5.68 8.35
CA THR A 39 -7.06 5.59 9.22
C THR A 39 -6.84 4.68 10.42
N VAL A 40 -5.70 3.99 10.49
CA VAL A 40 -5.36 3.10 11.60
C VAL A 40 -4.94 3.93 12.81
N PRO A 41 -5.55 3.74 14.01
CA PRO A 41 -5.16 4.47 15.22
C PRO A 41 -3.66 4.34 15.53
N GLY A 42 -3.01 5.47 15.83
CA GLY A 42 -1.57 5.54 16.11
C GLY A 42 -0.69 5.74 14.88
N VAL A 43 -1.25 5.71 13.67
CA VAL A 43 -0.55 6.15 12.46
C VAL A 43 -0.53 7.67 12.42
N VAL A 44 0.69 8.22 12.33
CA VAL A 44 0.96 9.66 12.26
C VAL A 44 1.29 10.08 10.84
N GLU A 45 2.03 9.23 10.11
CA GLU A 45 2.45 9.48 8.73
C GLU A 45 2.48 8.16 7.97
N VAL A 46 2.12 8.20 6.68
CA VAL A 46 2.28 7.06 5.77
C VAL A 46 3.21 7.44 4.62
N ARG A 47 4.30 6.69 4.48
CA ARG A 47 5.23 6.73 3.36
C ARG A 47 4.89 5.58 2.42
N ASN A 48 3.97 5.85 1.50
CA ASN A 48 3.59 4.86 0.48
C ASN A 48 4.61 4.86 -0.66
N ARG A 49 5.39 3.79 -0.76
CA ARG A 49 6.35 3.51 -1.84
C ARG A 49 5.99 2.21 -2.56
N LEU A 50 4.70 1.91 -2.65
CA LEU A 50 4.19 0.80 -3.42
C LEU A 50 4.12 1.19 -4.90
N ASP A 51 4.54 0.28 -5.76
CA ASP A 51 4.36 0.34 -7.21
C ASP A 51 3.25 -0.64 -7.65
N TYR A 52 2.84 -0.59 -8.91
CA TYR A 52 1.83 -1.49 -9.49
C TYR A 52 2.26 -2.10 -10.81
N ALA A 53 1.89 -3.36 -11.03
CA ALA A 53 2.17 -4.06 -12.29
C ALA A 53 1.23 -3.62 -13.43
N TRP A 54 -0.04 -3.31 -13.13
CA TRP A 54 -1.03 -2.90 -14.12
C TRP A 54 -1.94 -1.76 -13.62
N SER A 55 -2.21 -0.79 -14.51
CA SER A 55 -3.17 0.29 -14.24
C SER A 55 -4.56 -0.12 -14.69
N ASP A 56 -5.44 -0.34 -13.72
CA ASP A 56 -6.84 -0.71 -13.91
C ASP A 56 -7.80 0.49 -13.92
N GLN A 57 -7.26 1.71 -13.91
CA GLN A 57 -8.05 2.93 -14.04
C GLN A 57 -8.45 3.16 -15.50
N ALA A 58 -9.75 3.29 -15.76
CA ALA A 58 -10.24 3.80 -17.02
C ALA A 58 -9.65 5.21 -17.23
N LEU A 59 -9.02 5.43 -18.39
CA LEU A 59 -8.57 6.76 -18.81
C LEU A 59 -9.82 7.65 -18.85
N ASN A 60 -9.90 8.60 -17.92
CA ASN A 60 -10.93 9.64 -17.91
C ASN A 60 -10.44 10.84 -18.72
#